data_AF-A0A1G0LZS2-F1
#
_entry.id   AF-A0A1G0LZS2-F1
#
_cell.length_a   1.000
_cell.length_b   1.000
_cell.length_c   1.000
_cell.angle_alpha   90.00
_cell.angle_beta   90.00
_cell.angle_gamma   90.00
#
_symmetry.space_group_name_H-M   'P 1'
#
loop_
_entity.id
_entity.type
_entity.pdbx_description
1 polymer ?
#
loop_
_entity_poly.entity_id
_entity_poly.type
_entity_poly.pdbx_seq_one_letter_code
_entity_poly.pdbx_strand_id
1 'polypeptide(L)'
;MTRSPGLTAALVALLATPALAPAPGAAQELFDRGVFVITRSGAEVGREEFALRAATGRGAAGLLAVATTRVDGREIQRALEVTRDYVPVSFQQTETSGGRVVARVSAQLSGIRLSARSSSPEGETAREFPVRPPVIILSDDAFSAFYFVPRPDSGEERRVTVVDPAAARSQAGTVDLVGPDSVTVAEQRVAARHFRLRVGSDERHFWFTASGDLMQISQPSRNVIATRSEAPRH
;
A
#
# COMPACT_ATOMS: atom_id res chain seq x y z
N MET A 1 -66.60 2.46 64.27
CA MET A 1 -65.84 1.55 65.16
C MET A 1 -65.18 0.47 64.32
N THR A 2 -63.95 0.11 64.70
CA THR A 2 -63.25 -1.18 64.46
C THR A 2 -62.70 -1.56 63.08
N ARG A 3 -61.38 -1.31 62.94
CA ARG A 3 -60.26 -2.24 62.65
C ARG A 3 -60.11 -2.90 61.25
N SER A 4 -58.95 -2.60 60.65
CA SER A 4 -58.20 -3.36 59.62
C SER A 4 -57.98 -4.83 60.01
N PRO A 5 -57.71 -5.77 59.07
CA PRO A 5 -56.39 -5.92 58.39
C PRO A 5 -56.54 -6.35 56.91
N GLY A 6 -55.53 -6.52 56.06
CA GLY A 6 -54.09 -6.51 56.19
C GLY A 6 -53.45 -6.55 54.79
N LEU A 7 -52.26 -5.96 54.70
CA LEU A 7 -51.42 -5.92 53.50
C LEU A 7 -50.88 -7.31 53.14
N THR A 8 -50.83 -7.62 51.85
CA THR A 8 -49.86 -8.56 51.29
C THR A 8 -49.34 -7.97 49.98
N ALA A 9 -48.23 -7.25 50.08
CA ALA A 9 -47.51 -6.72 48.94
C ALA A 9 -46.64 -7.84 48.35
N ALA A 10 -46.94 -8.29 47.14
CA ALA A 10 -46.07 -9.15 46.37
C ALA A 10 -45.06 -8.29 45.59
N LEU A 11 -43.80 -8.35 46.01
CA LEU A 11 -42.68 -7.65 45.38
C LEU A 11 -42.22 -8.47 44.15
N VAL A 12 -42.60 -8.05 42.95
CA VAL A 12 -42.05 -8.60 41.70
C VAL A 12 -40.77 -7.84 41.36
N ALA A 13 -39.62 -8.46 41.62
CA ALA A 13 -38.32 -7.93 41.22
C ALA A 13 -38.11 -8.16 39.72
N LEU A 14 -38.19 -7.08 38.93
CA LEU A 14 -37.88 -7.08 37.51
C LEU A 14 -36.35 -7.09 37.33
N LEU A 15 -35.79 -8.25 36.97
CA LEU A 15 -34.38 -8.39 36.58
C LEU A 15 -34.15 -7.66 35.25
N ALA A 16 -33.58 -6.46 35.31
CA ALA A 16 -33.07 -5.77 34.13
C ALA A 16 -31.76 -6.43 33.67
N THR A 17 -31.83 -7.21 32.59
CA THR A 17 -30.65 -7.69 31.87
C THR A 17 -30.00 -6.51 31.14
N PRO A 18 -28.74 -6.15 31.42
CA PRO A 18 -28.05 -5.16 30.61
C PRO A 18 -27.81 -5.76 29.23
N ALA A 19 -28.42 -5.16 28.20
CA ALA A 19 -28.09 -5.43 26.82
C ALA A 19 -26.62 -5.00 26.60
N LEU A 20 -25.72 -5.97 26.49
CA LEU A 20 -24.35 -5.73 26.04
C LEU A 20 -24.44 -5.21 24.59
N ALA A 21 -24.35 -3.90 24.41
CA ALA A 21 -24.17 -3.33 23.08
C ALA A 21 -22.82 -3.85 22.54
N PRO A 22 -22.76 -4.37 21.30
CA PRO A 22 -21.48 -4.71 20.69
C PRO A 22 -20.64 -3.44 20.62
N ALA A 23 -19.43 -3.49 21.19
CA ALA A 23 -18.47 -2.40 21.07
C ALA A 23 -18.25 -2.12 19.56
N PRO A 24 -18.27 -0.85 19.11
CA PRO A 24 -17.93 -0.54 17.74
C PRO A 24 -16.52 -1.09 17.48
N GLY A 25 -16.41 -2.04 16.56
CA GLY A 25 -15.10 -2.51 16.11
C GLY A 25 -14.29 -1.30 15.69
N ALA A 26 -13.12 -1.11 16.29
CA ALA A 26 -12.27 0.03 16.00
C ALA A 26 -12.07 0.12 14.48
N ALA A 27 -12.66 1.14 13.85
CA ALA A 27 -12.41 1.44 12.47
C ALA A 27 -10.91 1.68 12.34
N GLN A 28 -10.21 0.78 11.67
CA GLN A 28 -8.79 0.95 11.40
C GLN A 28 -8.64 2.28 10.65
N GLU A 29 -7.78 3.17 11.15
CA GLU A 29 -7.57 4.47 10.55
C GLU A 29 -7.11 4.29 9.10
N LEU A 30 -7.98 4.69 8.17
CA LEU A 30 -7.75 4.65 6.73
C LEU A 30 -7.01 5.92 6.36
N PHE A 31 -5.78 5.77 5.88
CA PHE A 31 -4.96 6.90 5.46
C PHE A 31 -5.27 7.31 4.03
N ASP A 32 -5.40 6.34 3.12
CA ASP A 32 -5.83 6.57 1.75
C ASP A 32 -6.37 5.28 1.11
N ARG A 33 -7.17 5.41 0.06
CA ARG A 33 -7.57 4.33 -0.83
C ARG A 33 -7.85 4.88 -2.23
N GLY A 34 -7.70 4.03 -3.22
CA GLY A 34 -8.04 4.42 -4.58
C GLY A 34 -7.86 3.32 -5.60
N VAL A 35 -8.08 3.70 -6.84
CA VAL A 35 -7.81 2.85 -8.01
C VAL A 35 -6.92 3.62 -8.97
N PHE A 36 -5.81 3.02 -9.37
CA PHE A 36 -5.02 3.45 -10.52
C PHE A 36 -5.53 2.74 -11.78
N VAL A 37 -5.83 3.50 -12.83
CA VAL A 37 -6.06 2.99 -14.18
C VAL A 37 -4.70 2.90 -14.87
N ILE A 38 -4.34 1.71 -15.34
CA ILE A 38 -3.06 1.43 -15.95
C ILE A 38 -3.24 1.43 -17.46
N THR A 39 -2.53 2.32 -18.12
CA THR A 39 -2.46 2.40 -19.58
C THR A 39 -1.09 1.99 -20.07
N ARG A 40 -1.04 1.33 -21.23
CA ARG A 40 0.19 1.02 -21.97
C ARG A 40 0.04 1.52 -23.39
N SER A 41 0.93 2.41 -23.83
CA SER A 41 0.84 3.06 -25.14
C SER A 41 -0.55 3.70 -25.40
N GLY A 42 -1.15 4.28 -24.34
CA GLY A 42 -2.45 4.95 -24.40
C GLY A 42 -3.68 4.04 -24.26
N ALA A 43 -3.54 2.71 -24.31
CA ALA A 43 -4.65 1.78 -24.11
C ALA A 43 -4.73 1.30 -22.66
N GLU A 44 -5.93 1.23 -22.07
CA GLU A 44 -6.12 0.61 -20.74
C GLU A 44 -5.77 -0.88 -20.80
N VAL A 45 -4.83 -1.30 -19.96
CA VAL A 45 -4.36 -2.69 -19.85
C VAL A 45 -4.64 -3.32 -18.49
N GLY A 46 -5.05 -2.50 -17.52
CA GLY A 46 -5.27 -2.99 -16.17
C GLY A 46 -5.65 -1.91 -15.17
N ARG A 47 -5.82 -2.34 -13.93
CA ARG A 47 -6.12 -1.49 -12.77
C ARG A 47 -5.39 -1.98 -11.54
N GLU A 48 -5.08 -1.06 -10.63
CA GLU A 48 -4.64 -1.38 -9.29
C GLU A 48 -5.56 -0.75 -8.26
N GLU A 49 -6.24 -1.58 -7.47
CA GLU A 49 -7.02 -1.16 -6.30
C GLU A 49 -6.11 -1.21 -5.07
N PHE A 50 -6.06 -0.15 -4.27
CA PHE A 50 -5.21 -0.10 -3.09
C PHE A 50 -5.90 0.54 -1.88
N ALA A 51 -5.40 0.20 -0.69
CA ALA A 51 -5.72 0.87 0.56
C ALA A 51 -4.48 0.96 1.46
N LEU A 52 -4.32 2.10 2.11
CA LEU A 52 -3.30 2.40 3.11
C LEU A 52 -3.98 2.57 4.46
N ARG A 53 -3.56 1.80 5.45
CA ARG A 53 -4.13 1.83 6.80
C ARG A 53 -3.06 1.73 7.86
N ALA A 54 -3.39 2.12 9.09
CA ALA A 54 -2.52 1.88 10.24
C ALA A 54 -2.14 0.39 10.34
N ALA A 55 -0.84 0.11 10.48
CA ALA A 55 -0.37 -1.26 10.69
C ALA A 55 -0.66 -1.71 12.13
N THR A 56 -1.25 -2.90 12.27
CA THR A 56 -1.46 -3.57 13.57
C THR A 56 -0.43 -4.69 13.80
N GLY A 57 0.58 -4.80 12.93
CA GLY A 57 1.57 -5.87 12.87
C GLY A 57 2.82 -5.60 13.72
N ARG A 58 3.94 -6.23 13.35
CA ARG A 58 5.22 -6.14 14.07
C ARG A 58 5.81 -4.72 14.05
N GLY A 59 5.43 -3.89 13.08
CA GLY A 59 5.83 -2.49 12.97
C GLY A 59 4.87 -1.55 13.71
N ALA A 60 4.59 -1.80 14.99
CA ALA A 60 3.67 -0.99 15.79
C ALA A 60 3.93 0.51 15.56
N ALA A 61 2.90 1.23 15.08
CA ALA A 61 2.91 2.63 14.61
C ALA A 61 3.31 2.93 13.14
N GLY A 62 3.34 1.93 12.26
CA GLY A 62 3.59 2.06 10.83
C GLY A 62 2.33 2.07 9.93
N LEU A 63 2.53 1.87 8.62
CA LEU A 63 1.47 1.72 7.62
C LEU A 63 1.48 0.33 6.98
N LEU A 64 0.28 -0.16 6.65
CA LEU A 64 0.07 -1.34 5.84
C LEU A 64 -0.59 -0.91 4.52
N ALA A 65 0.13 -1.08 3.42
CA ALA A 65 -0.45 -1.02 2.09
C ALA A 65 -0.93 -2.40 1.67
N VAL A 66 -2.18 -2.48 1.24
CA VAL A 66 -2.71 -3.64 0.51
C VAL A 66 -3.10 -3.20 -0.88
N ALA A 67 -2.77 -4.00 -1.88
CA ALA A 67 -3.09 -3.70 -3.28
C ALA A 67 -3.45 -4.96 -4.06
N THR A 68 -4.35 -4.83 -5.02
CA THR A 68 -4.66 -5.85 -6.02
C THR A 68 -4.50 -5.23 -7.40
N THR A 69 -3.49 -5.69 -8.13
CA THR A 69 -3.22 -5.27 -9.51
C THR A 69 -3.76 -6.31 -10.47
N ARG A 70 -4.66 -5.93 -11.36
CA ARG A 70 -5.17 -6.76 -12.46
C ARG A 70 -4.65 -6.21 -13.77
N VAL A 71 -3.79 -6.96 -14.46
CA VAL A 71 -3.14 -6.52 -15.70
C VAL A 71 -2.77 -7.72 -16.56
N ASP A 72 -3.01 -7.64 -17.86
CA ASP A 72 -2.64 -8.68 -18.84
C ASP A 72 -3.11 -10.10 -18.44
N GLY A 73 -4.33 -10.23 -17.87
CA GLY A 73 -4.91 -11.52 -17.44
C GLY A 73 -4.33 -12.09 -16.14
N ARG A 74 -3.46 -11.36 -15.46
CA ARG A 74 -2.87 -11.71 -14.16
C ARG A 74 -3.54 -10.89 -13.06
N GLU A 75 -3.70 -11.51 -11.89
CA GLU A 75 -4.06 -10.82 -10.65
C GLU A 75 -2.89 -10.93 -9.67
N ILE A 76 -2.39 -9.80 -9.19
CA ILE A 76 -1.27 -9.72 -8.26
C ILE A 76 -1.75 -9.02 -6.98
N GLN A 77 -1.84 -9.79 -5.90
CA GLN A 77 -2.19 -9.28 -4.58
C GLN A 77 -0.91 -9.00 -3.80
N ARG A 78 -0.82 -7.83 -3.16
CA ARG A 78 0.33 -7.40 -2.37
C ARG A 78 -0.07 -6.88 -1.01
N ALA A 79 0.79 -7.14 -0.03
CA ALA A 79 0.77 -6.50 1.28
C ALA A 79 2.18 -6.02 1.61
N LEU A 80 2.33 -4.74 1.93
CA LEU A 80 3.60 -4.14 2.33
C LEU A 80 3.39 -3.39 3.65
N GLU A 81 4.06 -3.85 4.69
CA GLU A 81 4.13 -3.16 5.98
C GLU A 81 5.40 -2.33 6.03
N VAL A 82 5.27 -1.07 6.46
CA VAL A 82 6.38 -0.15 6.65
C VAL A 82 6.30 0.50 8.03
N THR A 83 7.42 0.97 8.57
CA THR A 83 7.43 1.83 9.76
C THR A 83 6.87 3.23 9.44
N ARG A 84 6.71 4.07 10.47
CA ARG A 84 6.32 5.48 10.30
C ARG A 84 7.25 6.26 9.35
N ASP A 85 8.53 5.89 9.33
CA ASP A 85 9.55 6.50 8.45
C ASP A 85 9.66 5.79 7.09
N TYR A 86 8.64 5.01 6.72
CA TYR A 86 8.53 4.25 5.48
C TYR A 86 9.63 3.19 5.27
N VAL A 87 10.24 2.70 6.35
CA VAL A 87 11.19 1.58 6.28
C VAL A 87 10.40 0.27 6.12
N PRO A 88 10.65 -0.56 5.09
CA PRO A 88 9.97 -1.84 4.93
C PRO A 88 10.17 -2.76 6.13
N VAL A 89 9.08 -3.37 6.60
CA VAL A 89 9.08 -4.37 7.68
C VAL A 89 8.84 -5.75 7.09
N SER A 90 7.74 -5.90 6.35
CA SER A 90 7.34 -7.16 5.74
C SER A 90 6.67 -6.92 4.39
N PHE A 91 6.84 -7.88 3.48
CA PHE A 91 6.23 -7.87 2.16
C PHE A 91 5.66 -9.26 1.86
N GLN A 92 4.48 -9.28 1.25
CA GLN A 92 3.87 -10.47 0.70
C GLN A 92 3.30 -10.17 -0.68
N GLN A 93 3.45 -11.12 -1.59
CA GLN A 93 2.84 -11.10 -2.92
C GLN A 93 2.28 -12.47 -3.26
N THR A 94 1.09 -12.50 -3.85
CA THR A 94 0.52 -13.68 -4.51
C THR A 94 0.15 -13.32 -5.92
N GLU A 95 0.62 -14.09 -6.89
CA GLU A 95 0.28 -13.94 -8.30
C GLU A 95 -0.62 -15.09 -8.74
N THR A 96 -1.75 -14.75 -9.34
CA THR A 96 -2.74 -15.67 -9.88
C THR A 96 -2.87 -15.45 -11.39
N SER A 97 -2.82 -16.54 -12.16
CA SER A 97 -3.03 -16.53 -13.60
C SER A 97 -3.94 -17.71 -13.99
N GLY A 98 -4.93 -17.46 -14.84
CA GLY A 98 -5.92 -18.48 -15.23
C GLY A 98 -6.67 -19.11 -14.04
N GLY A 99 -6.90 -18.35 -12.98
CA GLY A 99 -7.56 -18.82 -11.75
C GLY A 99 -6.70 -19.71 -10.84
N ARG A 100 -5.40 -19.85 -11.12
CA ARG A 100 -4.45 -20.63 -10.31
C ARG A 100 -3.34 -19.75 -9.76
N VAL A 101 -2.94 -20.00 -8.51
CA VAL A 101 -1.77 -19.34 -7.93
C VAL A 101 -0.52 -19.87 -8.62
N VAL A 102 0.22 -18.98 -9.29
CA VAL A 102 1.45 -19.30 -10.04
C VAL A 102 2.70 -18.88 -9.30
N ALA A 103 2.62 -17.91 -8.39
CA ALA A 103 3.75 -17.54 -7.54
C ALA A 103 3.28 -16.98 -6.20
N ARG A 104 4.07 -17.24 -5.15
CA ARG A 104 4.01 -16.51 -3.88
C ARG A 104 5.39 -16.04 -3.50
N VAL A 105 5.48 -14.82 -2.99
CA VAL A 105 6.72 -14.22 -2.50
C VAL A 105 6.45 -13.62 -1.13
N SER A 106 7.38 -13.82 -0.21
CA SER A 106 7.41 -13.15 1.08
C SER A 106 8.80 -12.57 1.30
N ALA A 107 8.89 -11.40 1.92
CA ALA A 107 10.17 -10.83 2.32
C ALA A 107 10.06 -10.13 3.68
N GLN A 108 11.17 -10.13 4.42
CA GLN A 108 11.26 -9.45 5.71
C GLN A 108 12.61 -8.74 5.80
N LEU A 109 12.59 -7.49 6.28
CA LEU A 109 13.81 -6.72 6.54
C LEU A 109 14.28 -6.99 7.98
N SER A 110 15.56 -7.29 8.14
CA SER A 110 16.23 -7.43 9.44
C SER A 110 17.59 -6.73 9.38
N GLY A 111 17.68 -5.57 10.04
CA GLY A 111 18.87 -4.71 9.98
C GLY A 111 19.20 -4.29 8.55
N ILE A 112 20.33 -4.77 8.04
CA ILE A 112 20.84 -4.45 6.69
C ILE A 112 20.60 -5.57 5.67
N ARG A 113 19.72 -6.52 5.97
CA ARG A 113 19.41 -7.66 5.09
C ARG A 113 17.92 -7.79 4.88
N LEU A 114 17.51 -7.90 3.61
CA LEU A 114 16.17 -8.34 3.25
C LEU A 114 16.22 -9.83 2.88
N SER A 115 15.54 -10.67 3.65
CA SER A 115 15.41 -12.11 3.34
C SER A 115 14.08 -12.33 2.61
N ALA A 116 14.13 -12.90 1.41
CA ALA A 116 12.96 -13.23 0.60
C ALA A 116 12.85 -14.74 0.37
N ARG A 117 11.62 -15.24 0.36
CA ARG A 117 11.27 -16.60 -0.06
C ARG A 117 10.22 -16.53 -1.16
N SER A 118 10.43 -17.27 -2.23
CA SER A 118 9.48 -17.43 -3.33
C SER A 118 9.11 -18.90 -3.50
N SER A 119 7.88 -19.16 -3.90
CA SER A 119 7.38 -20.50 -4.25
C SER A 119 6.55 -20.41 -5.53
N SER A 120 6.75 -21.35 -6.44
CA SER A 120 6.02 -21.50 -7.70
C SER A 120 5.90 -22.99 -8.05
N PRO A 121 5.17 -23.39 -9.10
CA PRO A 121 5.13 -24.78 -9.56
C PRO A 121 6.51 -25.38 -9.87
N GLU A 122 7.49 -24.54 -10.23
CA GLU A 122 8.86 -24.93 -10.55
C GLU A 122 9.72 -25.15 -9.30
N GLY A 123 9.29 -24.69 -8.12
CA GLY A 123 9.94 -24.95 -6.85
C GLY A 123 9.96 -23.77 -5.89
N GLU A 124 10.74 -23.93 -4.82
CA GLU A 124 10.95 -22.90 -3.80
C GLU A 124 12.36 -22.32 -3.90
N THR A 125 12.50 -21.03 -3.60
CA THR A 125 13.80 -20.35 -3.57
C THR A 125 13.86 -19.40 -2.39
N ALA A 126 15.02 -19.31 -1.77
CA ALA A 126 15.33 -18.31 -0.74
C ALA A 126 16.48 -17.43 -1.22
N ARG A 127 16.38 -16.12 -0.96
CA ARG A 127 17.41 -15.13 -1.31
C ARG A 127 17.58 -14.14 -0.18
N GLU A 128 18.82 -13.68 -0.01
CA GLU A 128 19.12 -12.54 0.85
C GLU A 128 19.69 -11.42 0.03
N PHE A 129 19.22 -10.20 0.29
CA PHE A 129 19.71 -8.99 -0.33
C PHE A 129 20.43 -8.15 0.73
N PRO A 130 21.72 -7.84 0.58
CA PRO A 130 22.33 -6.77 1.35
C PRO A 130 21.69 -5.45 0.90
N VAL A 131 21.23 -4.65 1.86
CA VAL A 131 20.55 -3.38 1.58
C VAL A 131 21.14 -2.25 2.41
N ARG A 132 21.09 -1.04 1.86
CA ARG A 132 21.45 0.20 2.57
C ARG A 132 20.21 1.09 2.67
N PRO A 133 19.81 1.52 3.88
CA PRO A 133 18.72 2.48 4.01
C PRO A 133 19.01 3.78 3.25
N PRO A 134 17.99 4.44 2.67
CA PRO A 134 16.59 4.03 2.62
C PRO A 134 16.36 2.83 1.67
N VAL A 135 15.49 1.89 2.07
CA VAL A 135 15.14 0.70 1.27
C VAL A 135 13.71 0.85 0.77
N ILE A 136 13.46 0.53 -0.50
CA ILE A 136 12.15 0.57 -1.13
C ILE A 136 11.87 -0.83 -1.69
N ILE A 137 10.68 -1.38 -1.38
CA ILE A 137 10.16 -2.57 -2.05
C ILE A 137 9.32 -2.10 -3.23
N LEU A 138 9.80 -2.35 -4.45
CA LEU A 138 9.13 -1.89 -5.67
C LEU A 138 9.26 -2.92 -6.77
N SER A 139 8.11 -3.36 -7.30
CA SER A 139 8.02 -4.18 -8.51
C SER A 139 7.45 -3.33 -9.65
N ASP A 140 7.59 -3.83 -10.88
CA ASP A 140 7.20 -3.09 -12.08
C ASP A 140 5.69 -2.78 -12.14
N ASP A 141 4.86 -3.61 -11.51
CA ASP A 141 3.40 -3.50 -11.48
C ASP A 141 2.85 -3.16 -10.08
N ALA A 142 3.64 -2.49 -9.23
CA ALA A 142 3.25 -2.07 -7.87
C ALA A 142 3.17 -0.54 -7.77
N PHE A 143 2.06 0.05 -8.20
CA PHE A 143 1.97 1.52 -8.37
C PHE A 143 1.77 2.24 -7.03
N SER A 144 0.96 1.69 -6.12
CA SER A 144 0.74 2.23 -4.79
C SER A 144 1.98 2.12 -3.89
N ALA A 145 2.96 1.28 -4.23
CA ALA A 145 4.23 1.24 -3.50
C ALA A 145 5.01 2.56 -3.60
N PHE A 146 4.70 3.41 -4.58
CA PHE A 146 5.29 4.75 -4.70
C PHE A 146 4.93 5.70 -3.54
N TYR A 147 3.91 5.40 -2.72
CA TYR A 147 3.67 6.12 -1.45
C TYR A 147 4.86 6.08 -0.50
N PHE A 148 5.68 5.03 -0.59
CA PHE A 148 6.81 4.80 0.31
C PHE A 148 8.15 5.19 -0.30
N VAL A 149 8.16 5.72 -1.53
CA VAL A 149 9.38 6.26 -2.14
C VAL A 149 9.73 7.57 -1.41
N PRO A 150 10.96 7.70 -0.85
CA PRO A 150 11.37 8.94 -0.18
C PRO A 150 11.30 10.15 -1.11
N ARG A 151 10.65 11.22 -0.66
CA ARG A 151 10.46 12.46 -1.43
C ARG A 151 11.40 13.54 -0.88
N PRO A 152 12.48 13.92 -1.59
CA PRO A 152 13.33 15.03 -1.17
C PRO A 152 12.59 16.37 -1.30
N ASP A 153 12.84 17.29 -0.36
CA ASP A 153 12.14 18.59 -0.34
C ASP A 153 12.75 19.62 -1.29
N SER A 154 14.04 19.49 -1.58
CA SER A 154 14.80 20.32 -2.51
C SER A 154 15.40 19.46 -3.63
N GLY A 155 16.00 20.08 -4.66
CA GLY A 155 16.62 19.39 -5.80
C GLY A 155 17.83 18.50 -5.47
N GLU A 156 18.06 18.17 -4.20
CA GLU A 156 19.06 17.21 -3.79
C GLU A 156 18.62 15.78 -4.12
N GLU A 157 19.53 15.05 -4.73
CA GLU A 157 19.33 13.65 -5.05
C GLU A 157 19.42 12.78 -3.79
N ARG A 158 18.37 12.02 -3.48
CA ARG A 158 18.34 11.06 -2.38
C ARG A 158 18.66 9.66 -2.89
N ARG A 159 19.77 9.08 -2.41
CA ARG A 159 20.13 7.68 -2.69
C ARG A 159 19.18 6.72 -1.98
N VAL A 160 18.84 5.62 -2.64
CA VAL A 160 17.95 4.56 -2.13
C VAL A 160 18.43 3.18 -2.61
N THR A 161 18.06 2.12 -1.90
CA THR A 161 18.15 0.74 -2.41
C THR A 161 16.76 0.29 -2.84
N VAL A 162 16.57 -0.05 -4.10
CA VAL A 162 15.32 -0.58 -4.64
C VAL A 162 15.43 -2.09 -4.74
N VAL A 163 14.50 -2.79 -4.10
CA VAL A 163 14.44 -4.25 -4.12
C VAL A 163 13.12 -4.70 -4.71
N ASP A 164 13.21 -5.61 -5.67
CA ASP A 164 12.08 -6.35 -6.23
C ASP A 164 12.22 -7.83 -5.80
N PRO A 165 11.56 -8.24 -4.71
CA PRO A 165 11.68 -9.60 -4.19
C PRO A 165 11.21 -10.65 -5.20
N ALA A 166 10.21 -10.32 -6.03
CA ALA A 166 9.63 -11.25 -7.00
C ALA A 166 10.57 -11.49 -8.19
N ALA A 167 11.21 -10.43 -8.67
CA ALA A 167 12.20 -10.54 -9.75
C ALA A 167 13.61 -10.92 -9.26
N ALA A 168 13.79 -11.11 -7.95
CA ALA A 168 15.08 -11.35 -7.31
C ALA A 168 16.15 -10.29 -7.61
N ARG A 169 15.75 -9.01 -7.68
CA ARG A 169 16.64 -7.89 -8.00
C ARG A 169 16.81 -6.95 -6.81
N SER A 170 18.02 -6.45 -6.61
CA SER A 170 18.34 -5.35 -5.70
C SER A 170 19.32 -4.43 -6.40
N GLN A 171 18.98 -3.14 -6.48
CA GLN A 171 19.79 -2.14 -7.20
C GLN A 171 19.80 -0.83 -6.43
N ALA A 172 20.92 -0.11 -6.51
CA ALA A 172 20.97 1.27 -6.07
C ALA A 172 20.14 2.15 -7.02
N GLY A 173 19.45 3.11 -6.43
CA GLY A 173 18.68 4.10 -7.16
C GLY A 173 18.78 5.47 -6.52
N THR A 174 18.20 6.45 -7.20
CA THR A 174 18.21 7.85 -6.78
C THR A 174 16.85 8.47 -7.00
N VAL A 175 16.43 9.33 -6.07
CA VAL A 175 15.18 10.08 -6.16
C VAL A 175 15.47 11.57 -6.14
N ASP A 176 14.91 12.31 -7.08
CA ASP A 176 15.02 13.77 -7.16
C ASP A 176 13.63 14.44 -7.33
N LEU A 177 13.51 15.65 -6.80
CA LEU A 177 12.37 16.52 -7.07
C LEU A 177 12.61 17.21 -8.42
N VAL A 178 11.70 17.01 -9.37
CA VAL A 178 11.74 17.68 -10.66
C VAL A 178 11.16 19.09 -10.55
N GLY A 179 10.05 19.25 -9.82
CA GLY A 179 9.44 20.56 -9.57
C GLY A 179 7.92 20.52 -9.39
N PRO A 180 7.27 21.70 -9.33
CA PRO A 180 5.82 21.80 -9.39
C PRO A 180 5.31 21.42 -10.79
N ASP A 181 4.16 20.77 -10.84
CA ASP A 181 3.49 20.33 -12.06
C ASP A 181 1.98 20.16 -11.81
N SER A 182 1.28 19.51 -12.73
CA SER A 182 -0.13 19.16 -12.60
C SER A 182 -0.45 17.92 -13.41
N VAL A 183 -1.42 17.16 -12.94
CA VAL A 183 -1.88 15.91 -13.55
C VAL A 183 -3.37 16.00 -13.84
N THR A 184 -3.83 15.29 -14.87
CA THR A 184 -5.25 15.21 -15.20
C THR A 184 -5.81 13.91 -14.63
N VAL A 185 -6.76 14.03 -13.71
CA VAL A 185 -7.45 12.92 -13.04
C VAL A 185 -8.94 13.09 -13.25
N ALA A 186 -9.62 12.12 -13.85
CA ALA A 186 -11.05 12.22 -14.18
C ALA A 186 -11.43 13.57 -14.84
N GLU A 187 -10.67 13.99 -15.86
CA GLU A 187 -10.83 15.26 -16.59
C GLU A 187 -10.55 16.53 -15.77
N GLN A 188 -10.19 16.41 -14.50
CA GLN A 188 -9.83 17.53 -13.64
C GLN A 188 -8.31 17.71 -13.57
N ARG A 189 -7.84 18.95 -13.74
CA ARG A 189 -6.43 19.29 -13.56
C ARG A 189 -6.13 19.50 -12.07
N VAL A 190 -5.27 18.67 -11.52
CA VAL A 190 -4.89 18.67 -10.10
C VAL A 190 -3.43 19.15 -9.98
N ALA A 191 -3.18 20.14 -9.13
CA ALA A 191 -1.82 20.61 -8.84
C ALA A 191 -1.02 19.53 -8.09
N ALA A 192 0.23 19.32 -8.49
CA ALA A 192 1.09 18.28 -7.94
C ALA A 192 2.57 18.69 -7.91
N ARG A 193 3.38 17.91 -7.20
CA ARG A 193 4.83 17.92 -7.25
C ARG A 193 5.30 16.68 -7.99
N HIS A 194 6.18 16.89 -8.97
CA HIS A 194 6.75 15.87 -9.83
C HIS A 194 8.08 15.39 -9.25
N PHE A 195 8.21 14.09 -9.07
CA PHE A 195 9.42 13.42 -8.63
C PHE A 195 9.87 12.41 -9.66
N ARG A 196 11.15 12.08 -9.62
CA ARG A 196 11.77 11.08 -10.48
C ARG A 196 12.57 10.09 -9.64
N LEU A 197 12.39 8.80 -9.92
CA LEU A 197 13.19 7.69 -9.42
C LEU A 197 14.01 7.11 -10.59
N ARG A 198 15.32 7.03 -10.44
CA ARG A 198 16.24 6.37 -11.37
C ARG A 198 16.83 5.12 -10.74
N VAL A 199 16.81 4.00 -11.44
CA VAL A 199 17.40 2.71 -11.01
C VAL A 199 18.13 2.09 -12.19
N GLY A 200 19.47 2.16 -12.19
CA GLY A 200 20.24 1.80 -13.37
C GLY A 200 19.88 2.68 -14.57
N SER A 201 19.42 2.07 -15.66
CA SER A 201 18.91 2.77 -16.85
C SER A 201 17.38 2.99 -16.84
N ASP A 202 16.68 2.49 -15.82
CA ASP A 202 15.24 2.66 -15.68
C ASP A 202 14.93 4.00 -15.00
N GLU A 203 13.97 4.73 -15.55
CA GLU A 203 13.49 6.01 -15.03
C GLU A 203 11.98 5.91 -14.81
N ARG A 204 11.52 6.36 -13.65
CA ARG A 204 10.10 6.38 -13.28
C ARG A 204 9.76 7.74 -12.71
N HIS A 205 8.61 8.26 -13.09
CA HIS A 205 8.10 9.53 -12.59
C HIS A 205 6.86 9.31 -11.76
N PHE A 206 6.67 10.14 -10.75
CA PHE A 206 5.50 10.06 -9.89
C PHE A 206 5.10 11.45 -9.36
N TRP A 207 3.80 11.64 -9.17
CA TRP A 207 3.21 12.94 -8.84
C TRP A 207 2.41 12.86 -7.56
N PHE A 208 2.70 13.77 -6.63
CA PHE A 208 1.98 13.91 -5.36
C PHE A 208 1.30 15.26 -5.23
N THR A 209 0.09 15.29 -4.70
CA THR A 209 -0.54 16.56 -4.26
C THR A 209 0.20 17.16 -3.05
N ALA A 210 -0.10 18.42 -2.72
CA ALA A 210 0.42 19.04 -1.51
C ALA A 210 -0.07 18.35 -0.22
N SER A 211 -1.24 17.71 -0.24
CA SER A 211 -1.79 16.90 0.85
C SER A 211 -1.11 15.54 1.01
N GLY A 212 -0.24 15.15 0.07
CA GLY A 212 0.53 13.90 0.15
C GLY A 212 -0.11 12.72 -0.58
N ASP A 213 -1.09 12.95 -1.44
CA ASP A 213 -1.79 11.93 -2.20
C ASP A 213 -1.08 11.64 -3.54
N LEU A 214 -0.84 10.36 -3.84
CA LEU A 214 -0.24 9.92 -5.11
C LEU A 214 -1.29 9.95 -6.22
N MET A 215 -1.00 10.66 -7.30
CA MET A 215 -1.94 10.89 -8.39
C MET A 215 -1.60 10.13 -9.67
N GLN A 216 -0.33 10.03 -10.00
CA GLN A 216 0.12 9.42 -11.24
C GLN A 216 1.50 8.81 -11.08
N ILE A 217 1.75 7.74 -11.83
CA ILE A 217 3.05 7.11 -12.01
C ILE A 217 3.26 6.93 -13.52
N SER A 218 4.44 7.29 -14.03
CA SER A 218 4.84 7.05 -15.41
C SER A 218 6.13 6.24 -15.44
N GLN A 219 6.16 5.22 -16.30
CA GLN A 219 7.30 4.36 -16.57
C GLN A 219 7.61 4.44 -18.08
N PRO A 220 8.37 5.45 -18.54
CA PRO A 220 8.62 5.68 -19.95
C PRO A 220 9.25 4.48 -20.67
N SER A 221 10.18 3.77 -20.02
CA SER A 221 10.85 2.58 -20.56
C SER A 221 9.89 1.45 -20.97
N ARG A 222 8.67 1.43 -20.38
CA ARG A 222 7.62 0.44 -20.63
C ARG A 222 6.41 1.02 -21.36
N ASN A 223 6.42 2.32 -21.67
CA ASN A 223 5.25 3.08 -22.16
C ASN A 223 4.02 2.90 -21.25
N VAL A 224 4.23 2.80 -19.93
CA VAL A 224 3.16 2.59 -18.95
C VAL A 224 2.88 3.85 -18.16
N ILE A 225 1.61 4.21 -18.01
CA ILE A 225 1.14 5.28 -17.12
C ILE A 225 0.02 4.71 -16.25
N ALA A 226 0.15 4.87 -14.94
CA ALA A 226 -0.89 4.57 -13.97
C ALA A 226 -1.41 5.88 -13.38
N THR A 227 -2.66 6.23 -13.65
CA THR A 227 -3.29 7.48 -13.20
C THR A 227 -4.44 7.16 -12.27
N ARG A 228 -4.58 7.92 -11.18
CA ARG A 228 -5.69 7.75 -10.25
C ARG A 228 -7.02 7.94 -10.99
N SER A 229 -7.99 7.08 -10.72
CA SER A 229 -9.32 7.11 -11.34
C SER A 229 -10.20 8.26 -10.83
N GLU A 230 -9.95 8.73 -9.62
CA GLU A 230 -10.67 9.81 -8.97
C GLU A 230 -9.72 10.61 -8.04
N ALA A 231 -10.07 11.86 -7.76
CA ALA A 231 -9.37 12.63 -6.73
C ALA A 231 -9.60 12.00 -5.33
N PRO A 232 -8.62 12.13 -4.41
CA PRO A 232 -8.79 11.68 -3.02
C PRO A 232 -10.02 12.35 -2.39
N ARG A 233 -10.77 11.57 -1.60
CA ARG A 233 -11.89 12.07 -0.79
C ARG A 233 -11.41 12.16 0.66
N HIS A 234 -11.07 13.36 1.10
CA HIS A 234 -10.77 13.67 2.50
C HIS A 234 -12.01 14.27 3.18
#